data_AF-A0A9D2RMC4-F1
#
_entry.id   AF-A0A9D2RMC4-F1
#
_cell.length_a   1.000
_cell.length_b   1.000
_cell.length_c   1.000
_cell.angle_alpha   90.00
_cell.angle_beta   90.00
_cell.angle_gamma   90.00
#
_symmetry.space_group_name_H-M   'P 1'
#
loop_
_entity.id
_entity.type
_entity.pdbx_description
1 polymer ?
#
loop_
_entity_poly.entity_id
_entity_poly.type
_entity_poly.pdbx_seq_one_letter_code
_entity_poly.pdbx_strand_id
1 'polypeptide(L)' 'MKGIKTIAEYAILKWMEQEGFVRECFSIEFNGNEAVITDSENCTMKLIYHPETRTVFPA' A
#
# COMPACT_ATOMS: atom_id res chain seq x y z
N MET A 1 0.29 -12.20 7.95
CA MET A 1 0.40 -10.74 8.13
C MET A 1 0.97 -10.44 9.52
N LYS A 2 2.30 -10.45 9.69
CA LYS A 2 2.97 -9.93 10.90
C LYS A 2 3.50 -8.53 10.57
N GLY A 3 3.36 -7.58 11.49
CA GLY A 3 3.91 -6.21 11.34
C GLY A 3 2.93 -5.14 10.84
N ILE A 4 1.67 -5.48 10.57
CA ILE A 4 0.62 -4.49 10.27
C ILE A 4 0.20 -3.82 11.57
N LYS A 5 0.39 -2.50 11.66
CA LYS A 5 0.10 -1.69 12.84
C LYS A 5 -1.25 -0.98 12.75
N THR A 6 -1.76 -0.76 11.54
CA THR A 6 -2.97 0.07 11.33
C THR A 6 -3.93 -0.52 10.30
N ILE A 7 -5.18 -0.05 10.33
CA ILE A 7 -6.19 -0.38 9.32
C ILE A 7 -5.77 0.13 7.94
N ALA A 8 -5.11 1.29 7.87
CA ALA A 8 -4.59 1.85 6.63
C ALA A 8 -3.56 0.92 5.97
N GLU A 9 -2.58 0.46 6.75
CA GLU A 9 -1.58 -0.51 6.29
C GLU A 9 -2.24 -1.79 5.76
N TYR A 10 -3.22 -2.33 6.49
CA TYR A 10 -3.98 -3.50 6.04
C TYR A 10 -4.71 -3.25 4.73
N ALA A 11 -5.44 -2.14 4.62
CA ALA A 11 -6.23 -1.80 3.44
C ALA A 11 -5.34 -1.64 2.21
N ILE A 12 -4.20 -0.97 2.35
CA ILE A 12 -3.21 -0.77 1.28
C ILE A 12 -2.64 -2.11 0.81
N LEU A 13 -2.22 -2.98 1.74
CA LEU A 13 -1.69 -4.30 1.39
C LEU A 13 -2.74 -5.16 0.69
N LYS A 14 -3.99 -5.12 1.16
CA LYS A 14 -5.09 -5.84 0.54
C LYS A 14 -5.40 -5.32 -0.87
N TRP A 15 -5.38 -4.00 -1.05
CA TRP A 15 -5.58 -3.39 -2.36
C TRP A 15 -4.49 -3.84 -3.35
N MET A 16 -3.22 -3.85 -2.92
CA MET A 16 -2.11 -4.35 -3.75
C MET A 16 -2.33 -5.81 -4.18
N GLU A 17 -2.73 -6.68 -3.25
CA GLU A 17 -3.05 -8.08 -3.55
C GLU A 17 -4.21 -8.20 -4.56
N GLN A 18 -5.23 -7.35 -4.45
CA GLN A 18 -6.39 -7.33 -5.35
C GLN A 18 -6.04 -6.85 -6.76
N GLU A 19 -5.15 -5.87 -6.89
CA GLU A 19 -4.64 -5.37 -8.17
C GLU A 19 -3.57 -6.28 -8.79
N GLY A 20 -3.20 -7.38 -8.12
CA GLY A 20 -2.26 -8.37 -8.63
C GLY A 20 -0.78 -8.04 -8.40
N PHE A 21 -0.48 -7.11 -7.48
CA PHE A 21 0.90 -6.80 -7.10
C PHE A 21 1.50 -7.96 -6.30
N VAL A 22 2.60 -8.51 -6.80
CA VAL A 22 3.39 -9.50 -6.06
C VAL A 22 4.21 -8.76 -5.00
N ARG A 23 3.76 -8.82 -3.74
CA ARG A 23 4.34 -8.06 -2.61
C ARG A 23 5.86 -8.17 -2.48
N GLU A 24 6.45 -9.30 -2.84
CA GLU A 24 7.89 -9.55 -2.75
C GLU A 24 8.72 -8.74 -3.77
N CYS A 25 8.07 -8.24 -4.84
CA CYS A 25 8.69 -7.40 -5.86
C CYS A 25 8.72 -5.92 -5.51
N PHE A 26 8.06 -5.52 -4.41
CA PHE A 26 7.90 -4.12 -4.02
C PHE A 26 8.44 -3.89 -2.61
N SER A 27 9.22 -2.82 -2.46
CA SER A 27 9.45 -2.22 -1.15
C SER A 27 8.30 -1.27 -0.83
N ILE A 28 7.89 -1.21 0.44
CA ILE A 28 6.72 -0.44 0.88
C ILE A 28 7.10 0.39 2.10
N GLU A 29 6.91 1.70 2.00
CA GLU A 29 7.08 2.64 3.10
C GLU A 29 5.72 3.24 3.47
N PHE A 30 5.30 3.03 4.72
CA PHE A 30 4.03 3.55 5.23
C PHE A 30 4.23 4.88 5.97
N ASN A 31 3.37 5.86 5.68
CA ASN A 31 3.29 7.13 6.39
C ASN A 31 1.84 7.46 6.75
N GLY A 32 1.38 6.94 7.89
CA GLY A 32 0.02 7.12 8.37
C GLY A 32 -1.01 6.46 7.45
N ASN A 33 -1.78 7.28 6.72
CA ASN A 33 -2.79 6.82 5.76
C ASN A 33 -2.24 6.64 4.35
N GLU A 34 -0.94 6.88 4.14
CA GLU A 34 -0.31 6.79 2.83
C GLU A 34 0.72 5.66 2.81
N ALA A 35 1.00 5.14 1.63
CA ALA A 35 2.18 4.32 1.38
C ALA A 35 2.84 4.72 0.07
N VAL A 36 4.16 4.62 0.04
CA VAL A 36 4.93 4.66 -1.21
C VAL A 36 5.41 3.23 -1.47
N ILE A 37 5.11 2.72 -2.65
CA ILE A 37 5.61 1.44 -3.13
C ILE A 37 6.66 1.68 -4.20
N THR A 38 7.76 0.92 -4.16
CA THR A 38 8.87 1.05 -5.11
C THR A 38 9.23 -0.31 -5.66
N ASP A 39 9.30 -0.44 -6.99
CA ASP A 39 9.70 -1.68 -7.68
C ASP A 39 11.23 -1.84 -7.79
N SER A 40 11.67 -2.90 -8.45
CA SER A 40 13.10 -3.18 -8.67
C SER A 40 13.82 -2.16 -9.55
N GLU A 41 13.09 -1.44 -10.38
CA GLU A 41 13.61 -0.41 -11.30
C GLU A 41 13.60 0.99 -10.67
N ASN A 42 13.28 1.08 -9.38
CA ASN A 42 13.06 2.33 -8.63
C ASN A 42 11.88 3.17 -9.15
N CYS A 43 10.93 2.56 -9.86
CA CYS A 43 9.65 3.21 -10.15
C CYS A 43 8.83 3.24 -8.87
N THR A 44 8.26 4.40 -8.57
CA THR A 44 7.48 4.62 -7.35
C THR A 44 6.02 4.88 -7.67
N MET A 45 5.12 4.40 -6.81
CA MET A 45 3.72 4.74 -6.83
C MET A 45 3.25 5.06 -5.41
N LYS A 46 2.48 6.14 -5.27
CA LYS A 46 1.88 6.52 -3.99
C LYS A 46 0.46 5.98 -3.89
N LEU A 47 0.13 5.38 -2.76
CA LEU A 47 -1.20 4.87 -2.41
C LEU A 47 -1.73 5.64 -1.21
N ILE A 48 -3.01 6.00 -1.24
CA ILE A 48 -3.68 6.73 -0.15
C ILE A 48 -4.90 5.93 0.31
N TYR A 49 -4.96 5.66 1.61
CA TYR A 49 -6.13 5.13 2.29
C TYR A 49 -7.05 6.26 2.75
N HIS A 50 -8.30 6.23 2.29
CA HIS A 50 -9.35 7.15 2.72
C HIS A 50 -10.18 6.51 3.84
N PRO A 51 -10.08 6.99 5.10
CA PRO A 51 -10.75 6.35 6.23
C PRO A 51 -12.28 6.48 6.19
N GLU A 52 -12.81 7.54 5.57
CA GLU A 52 -14.26 7.79 5.48
C GLU A 52 -14.96 6.77 4.58
N THR A 53 -14.35 6.45 3.44
CA THR A 53 -14.87 5.50 2.44
C THR A 53 -14.27 4.11 2.59
N ARG A 54 -13.20 3.95 3.38
CA ARG A 54 -12.40 2.73 3.54
C ARG A 54 -11.84 2.19 2.23
N THR A 55 -11.48 3.08 1.32
CA THR A 55 -10.95 2.75 -0.01
C THR A 55 -9.50 3.19 -0.14
N VAL A 56 -8.76 2.52 -1.02
CA VAL A 56 -7.38 2.85 -1.38
C VAL A 56 -7.33 3.22 -2.86
N PHE A 57 -6.61 4.29 -3.19
CA PHE A 57 -6.39 4.68 -4.58
C PHE A 57 -4.94 5.14 -4.80
N PRO A 58 -4.40 4.98 -6.03
CA PRO A 58 -3.19 5.66 -6.45
C PRO A 58 -3.38 7.18 -6.43
N ALA A 59 -2.33 7.90 -6.03
CA ALA A 59 -2.29 9.37 -6.00
C ALA A 59 -1.41 9.95 -7.11
#